data_AF-A0A2N8TL23-F1
#
_entry.id   AF-A0A2N8TL23-F1
#
_cell.length_a   1.000
_cell.length_b   1.000
_cell.length_c   1.000
_cell.angle_alpha   90.00
_cell.angle_beta   90.00
_cell.angle_gamma   90.00
#
_symmetry.space_group_name_H-M   'P 1'
#
loop_
_entity.id
_entity.type
_entity.pdbx_description
1 polymer ?
#
loop_
_entity_poly.entity_id
_entity_poly.type
_entity_poly.pdbx_seq_one_letter_code
_entity_poly.pdbx_strand_id
1 'polypeptide(L)'
;MTALMRYHAALLMRSQRWLPPFLLYAAFLAIGIQAGQPVLDSLGYTAAALLPVAAWLARICVTGEPDAARGCAAAAAGPARAHVACLLVALAGAAALGTLATLAVTLLSDPVASDHRTRVPLPAACGAGLLAALACALLGTAVGALTSRPLLRSPGRAVLALLLAALLSLVVSGSPARAAVQGLVTGSQQGTVPLPLPPLAAAALVTAGALALAGALAARRSP
;
A
#
# COMPACT_ATOMS: atom_id res chain seq x y z
N MET A 1 -17.40 1.19 14.10
CA MET A 1 -16.23 1.26 13.19
C MET A 1 -16.35 2.40 12.19
N THR A 2 -17.46 2.51 11.47
CA THR A 2 -17.67 3.56 10.45
C THR A 2 -17.47 4.99 10.96
N ALA A 3 -17.92 5.30 12.19
CA ALA A 3 -17.70 6.62 12.81
C ALA A 3 -16.21 6.94 13.03
N LEU A 4 -15.41 5.96 13.50
CA LEU A 4 -13.96 6.12 13.68
C LEU A 4 -13.25 6.28 12.34
N MET A 5 -13.64 5.50 11.33
CA MET A 5 -13.08 5.64 9.98
C MET A 5 -13.37 7.03 9.40
N ARG A 6 -14.60 7.54 9.55
CA ARG A 6 -14.96 8.91 9.12
C ARG A 6 -14.14 9.96 9.85
N TYR A 7 -13.94 9.80 11.15
CA TYR A 7 -13.11 10.69 11.96
C TYR A 7 -11.65 10.70 11.48
N HIS A 8 -11.01 9.55 11.34
CA HIS A 8 -9.62 9.47 10.88
C HIS A 8 -9.46 9.91 9.42
N ALA A 9 -10.43 9.63 8.56
CA ALA A 9 -10.42 10.12 7.18
C ALA A 9 -10.50 11.65 7.14
N ALA A 10 -11.38 12.27 7.93
CA ALA A 10 -11.47 13.72 8.03
C ALA A 10 -10.19 14.34 8.59
N LEU A 11 -9.57 13.70 9.59
CA LEU A 11 -8.30 14.13 10.15
C LEU A 11 -7.17 14.06 9.11
N LEU A 12 -7.08 12.96 8.37
CA LEU A 12 -6.08 12.78 7.31
C LEU A 12 -6.25 13.86 6.25
N MET A 13 -7.46 14.03 5.71
CA MET A 13 -7.75 15.02 4.67
C MET A 13 -7.43 16.44 5.10
N ARG A 14 -7.81 16.83 6.34
CA ARG A 14 -7.56 18.17 6.87
C ARG A 14 -6.09 18.41 7.20
N SER A 15 -5.33 17.38 7.54
CA SER A 15 -3.92 17.51 7.91
C SER A 15 -3.01 17.89 6.75
N GLN A 16 -3.44 17.65 5.50
CA GLN A 16 -2.63 17.81 4.28
C GLN A 16 -1.32 17.01 4.26
N ARG A 17 -1.05 16.19 5.30
CA ARG A 17 0.16 15.36 5.42
C ARG A 17 0.18 14.20 4.43
N TRP A 18 -0.93 13.95 3.75
CA TRP A 18 -1.03 12.98 2.67
C TRP A 18 -0.47 13.51 1.34
N LEU A 19 -0.26 14.83 1.20
CA LEU A 19 0.26 15.44 -0.03
C LEU A 19 1.67 14.93 -0.38
N PRO A 20 2.66 14.91 0.54
CA PRO A 20 4.01 14.45 0.20
C PRO A 20 4.09 13.03 -0.37
N PRO A 21 3.49 11.97 0.23
CA PRO A 21 3.52 10.64 -0.37
C PRO A 21 2.81 10.58 -1.72
N PHE A 22 1.71 11.33 -1.88
CA PHE A 22 0.95 11.36 -3.12
C PHE A 22 1.72 12.03 -4.25
N LEU A 23 2.32 13.20 -3.99
CA LEU A 23 3.12 13.95 -4.94
C LEU A 23 4.39 13.18 -5.33
N LEU A 24 5.05 12.55 -4.36
CA LEU A 24 6.22 11.72 -4.65
C LEU A 24 5.86 10.53 -5.54
N TYR A 25 4.74 9.87 -5.28
CA TYR A 25 4.25 8.78 -6.12
C TYR A 25 3.91 9.26 -7.52
N ALA A 26 3.16 10.37 -7.65
CA ALA A 26 2.81 10.94 -8.93
C ALA A 26 4.05 11.35 -9.74
N ALA A 27 5.03 11.99 -9.11
CA ALA A 27 6.30 12.34 -9.75
C ALA A 27 7.06 11.09 -10.20
N PHE A 28 7.12 10.06 -9.37
CA PHE A 28 7.76 8.79 -9.72
C PHE A 28 7.10 8.11 -10.93
N LEU A 29 5.77 8.08 -10.99
CA LEU A 29 5.04 7.55 -12.14
C LEU A 29 5.26 8.41 -13.40
N ALA A 30 5.23 9.74 -13.27
CA ALA A 30 5.43 10.66 -14.40
C ALA A 30 6.84 10.53 -15.01
N ILE A 31 7.85 10.21 -14.19
CA ILE A 31 9.22 9.98 -14.65
C ILE A 31 9.40 8.57 -15.22
N GLY A 32 8.80 7.56 -14.57
CA GLY A 32 9.03 6.15 -14.90
C GLY A 32 8.17 5.60 -16.03
N ILE A 33 7.03 6.21 -16.32
CA ILE A 33 6.06 5.70 -17.29
C ILE A 33 6.07 6.58 -18.53
N GLN A 34 6.47 5.98 -19.65
CA GLN A 34 6.47 6.62 -20.96
C GLN A 34 5.34 6.04 -21.82
N ALA A 35 4.82 6.86 -22.74
CA ALA A 35 3.82 6.41 -23.70
C ALA A 35 4.38 5.29 -24.58
N GLY A 36 3.56 4.27 -24.85
CA GLY A 36 3.94 3.11 -25.68
C GLY A 36 4.73 2.02 -24.97
N GLN A 37 4.93 2.12 -23.65
CA GLN A 37 5.52 1.02 -22.88
C GLN A 37 4.52 -0.14 -22.71
N PRO A 38 5.00 -1.40 -22.62
CA PRO A 38 4.17 -2.56 -22.33
C PRO A 38 3.35 -2.37 -21.05
N VAL A 39 2.04 -2.64 -21.15
CA VAL A 39 1.10 -2.39 -20.05
C VAL A 39 1.43 -3.19 -18.78
N LEU A 40 1.84 -4.45 -18.91
CA LEU A 40 2.11 -5.30 -17.75
C LEU A 40 3.38 -4.86 -16.98
N ASP A 41 4.42 -4.41 -17.68
CA ASP A 41 5.65 -3.90 -17.08
C ASP A 41 5.38 -2.57 -16.35
N SER A 42 4.62 -1.68 -16.98
CA SER A 42 4.20 -0.40 -16.40
C SER A 42 3.33 -0.59 -15.15
N LEU A 43 2.43 -1.58 -15.16
CA LEU A 43 1.62 -1.96 -14.00
C LEU A 43 2.46 -2.56 -12.86
N GLY A 44 3.46 -3.39 -13.19
CA GLY A 44 4.40 -3.93 -12.20
C GLY A 44 5.19 -2.82 -11.49
N TYR A 45 5.69 -1.85 -12.25
CA TYR A 45 6.39 -0.67 -11.73
C TYR A 45 5.48 0.19 -10.82
N THR A 46 4.25 0.43 -11.27
CA THR A 46 3.23 1.20 -10.55
C THR A 46 2.86 0.56 -9.21
N ALA A 47 2.66 -0.76 -9.20
CA ALA A 47 2.33 -1.51 -7.99
C ALA A 47 3.50 -1.52 -6.99
N ALA A 48 4.73 -1.74 -7.47
CA ALA A 48 5.92 -1.77 -6.63
C ALA A 48 6.12 -0.47 -5.84
N ALA A 49 5.97 0.68 -6.49
CA ALA A 49 6.12 1.99 -5.85
C ALA A 49 4.98 2.35 -4.89
N LEU A 50 3.83 1.66 -4.97
CA LEU A 50 2.71 1.89 -4.05
C LEU A 50 3.01 1.38 -2.62
N LEU A 51 3.86 0.36 -2.48
CA LEU A 51 4.19 -0.24 -1.18
C LEU A 51 4.79 0.76 -0.17
N PRO A 52 5.88 1.51 -0.50
CA PRO A 52 6.42 2.52 0.42
C PRO A 52 5.44 3.68 0.68
N VAL A 53 4.61 4.04 -0.31
CA VAL A 53 3.58 5.08 -0.18
C VAL A 53 2.50 4.66 0.81
N ALA A 54 2.01 3.42 0.72
CA ALA A 54 1.05 2.86 1.65
C ALA A 54 1.60 2.77 3.09
N ALA A 55 2.88 2.39 3.23
CA ALA A 55 3.55 2.39 4.53
C ALA A 55 3.65 3.80 5.13
N TRP A 56 3.99 4.79 4.31
CA TRP A 56 4.05 6.19 4.73
C TRP A 56 2.66 6.72 5.14
N LEU A 57 1.61 6.43 4.36
CA LEU A 57 0.23 6.80 4.71
C LEU A 57 -0.21 6.19 6.04
N ALA A 58 0.07 4.90 6.27
CA ALA A 58 -0.22 4.25 7.56
C ALA A 58 0.44 4.98 8.72
N ARG A 59 1.70 5.40 8.55
CA ARG A 59 2.42 6.16 9.57
C ARG A 59 1.86 7.57 9.78
N ILE A 60 1.44 8.26 8.73
CA ILE A 60 0.79 9.58 8.84
C ILE A 60 -0.50 9.45 9.63
N CYS A 61 -1.32 8.43 9.35
CA CYS A 61 -2.57 8.21 10.06
C CYS A 61 -2.31 7.95 11.55
N VAL A 62 -1.37 7.05 11.87
CA VAL A 62 -1.07 6.68 13.27
C VAL A 62 -0.47 7.85 14.06
N THR A 63 0.30 8.73 13.42
CA THR A 63 0.92 9.89 14.10
C THR A 63 0.11 11.18 13.96
N GLY A 64 -1.00 11.16 13.23
CA GLY A 64 -1.83 12.34 12.96
C GLY A 64 -2.65 12.80 14.16
N GLU A 65 -3.01 11.88 15.07
CA GLU A 65 -3.89 12.18 16.19
C GLU A 65 -3.12 12.70 17.42
N PRO A 66 -3.49 13.89 17.97
CA PRO A 66 -2.93 14.41 19.22
C PRO A 66 -3.13 13.45 20.40
N ASP A 67 -2.19 13.45 21.36
CA ASP A 67 -2.23 12.51 22.49
C ASP A 67 -3.55 12.62 23.31
N ALA A 68 -4.06 13.83 23.51
CA ALA A 68 -5.33 14.07 24.22
C ALA A 68 -6.56 13.48 23.48
N ALA A 69 -6.67 13.71 22.17
CA ALA A 69 -7.76 13.17 21.35
C ALA A 69 -7.72 11.63 21.29
N ARG A 70 -6.51 11.06 21.27
CA ARG A 70 -6.31 9.61 21.28
C ARG A 70 -6.82 8.96 22.56
N GLY A 71 -6.67 9.64 23.72
CA GLY A 71 -7.25 9.21 24.99
C GLY A 71 -8.78 9.15 24.93
N CYS A 72 -9.42 10.18 24.36
CA CYS A 72 -10.87 10.19 24.17
C CYS A 72 -11.34 9.07 23.21
N ALA A 73 -10.66 8.87 22.09
CA ALA A 73 -10.99 7.79 21.14
C ALA A 73 -10.81 6.39 21.76
N ALA A 74 -9.75 6.21 22.55
CA ALA A 74 -9.50 4.97 23.28
C ALA A 74 -10.55 4.72 24.37
N ALA A 75 -10.96 5.74 25.12
CA ALA A 75 -12.01 5.63 26.12
C ALA A 75 -13.39 5.33 25.49
N ALA A 76 -13.71 5.95 24.35
CA ALA A 76 -15.01 5.81 23.71
C ALA A 76 -15.18 4.48 22.94
N ALA A 77 -14.13 3.98 22.28
CA ALA A 77 -14.24 2.84 21.37
C ALA A 77 -13.24 1.71 21.65
N GLY A 78 -12.30 1.91 22.56
CA GLY A 78 -11.19 1.01 22.84
C GLY A 78 -9.92 1.34 22.02
N PRO A 79 -8.72 1.26 22.62
CA PRO A 79 -7.44 1.61 21.97
C PRO A 79 -7.13 0.76 20.73
N ALA A 80 -7.42 -0.55 20.79
CA ALA A 80 -7.21 -1.46 19.65
C ALA A 80 -8.08 -1.08 18.44
N ARG A 81 -9.36 -0.78 18.69
CA ARG A 81 -10.34 -0.45 17.66
C ARG A 81 -10.05 0.90 17.00
N ALA A 82 -9.64 1.90 17.79
CA ALA A 82 -9.21 3.19 17.26
C ALA A 82 -7.96 3.05 16.37
N HIS A 83 -6.97 2.27 16.83
CA HIS A 83 -5.75 2.04 16.05
C HIS A 83 -6.00 1.29 14.74
N VAL A 84 -6.82 0.23 14.77
CA VAL A 84 -7.19 -0.52 13.55
C VAL A 84 -7.99 0.36 12.59
N ALA A 85 -8.93 1.18 13.09
CA ALA A 85 -9.70 2.09 12.23
C ALA A 85 -8.79 3.09 11.49
N CYS A 86 -7.76 3.59 12.17
CA CYS A 86 -6.75 4.45 11.60
C CYS A 86 -5.94 3.76 10.47
N LEU A 87 -5.52 2.51 10.68
CA LEU A 87 -4.82 1.71 9.65
C LEU A 87 -5.73 1.36 8.47
N LEU A 88 -7.02 1.10 8.70
CA LEU A 88 -7.99 0.85 7.63
C LEU A 88 -8.21 2.10 6.76
N VAL A 89 -8.20 3.30 7.34
CA VAL A 89 -8.25 4.55 6.56
C VAL A 89 -7.00 4.71 5.70
N ALA A 90 -5.82 4.39 6.23
CA ALA A 90 -4.59 4.42 5.44
C ALA A 90 -4.61 3.43 4.28
N LEU A 91 -5.08 2.20 4.54
CA LEU A 91 -5.23 1.16 3.51
C LEU A 91 -6.23 1.58 2.44
N ALA A 92 -7.37 2.15 2.83
CA ALA A 92 -8.37 2.66 1.90
C ALA A 92 -7.80 3.78 1.01
N GLY A 93 -7.04 4.71 1.59
CA GLY A 93 -6.35 5.77 0.83
C GLY A 93 -5.31 5.22 -0.15
N ALA A 94 -4.50 4.25 0.29
CA ALA A 94 -3.52 3.60 -0.57
C ALA A 94 -4.17 2.78 -1.70
N ALA A 95 -5.27 2.06 -1.42
CA ALA A 95 -6.03 1.33 -2.41
C ALA A 95 -6.69 2.27 -3.43
N ALA A 96 -7.27 3.39 -2.98
CA ALA A 96 -7.82 4.40 -3.88
C ALA A 96 -6.73 5.00 -4.79
N LEU A 97 -5.56 5.32 -4.25
CA LEU A 97 -4.43 5.80 -5.05
C LEU A 97 -3.93 4.74 -6.04
N GLY A 98 -3.77 3.49 -5.60
CA GLY A 98 -3.35 2.38 -6.44
C GLY A 98 -4.33 2.11 -7.58
N THR A 99 -5.63 2.10 -7.30
CA THR A 99 -6.67 1.93 -8.33
C THR A 99 -6.64 3.05 -9.37
N LEU A 100 -6.55 4.32 -8.93
CA LEU A 100 -6.45 5.46 -9.85
C LEU A 100 -5.18 5.38 -10.71
N ALA A 101 -4.04 5.04 -10.12
CA ALA A 101 -2.79 4.89 -10.85
C ALA A 101 -2.83 3.72 -11.85
N THR A 102 -3.35 2.56 -11.44
CA THR A 102 -3.55 1.42 -12.33
C THR A 102 -4.43 1.80 -13.51
N LEU A 103 -5.57 2.46 -13.28
CA LEU A 103 -6.47 2.90 -14.34
C LEU A 103 -5.78 3.89 -15.29
N ALA A 104 -5.10 4.91 -14.75
CA ALA A 104 -4.36 5.87 -15.55
C ALA A 104 -3.30 5.17 -16.42
N VAL A 105 -2.51 4.28 -15.85
CA VAL A 105 -1.47 3.54 -16.57
C VAL A 105 -2.06 2.63 -17.63
N THR A 106 -3.17 1.93 -17.34
CA THR A 106 -3.85 1.11 -18.37
C THR A 106 -4.41 1.93 -19.54
N LEU A 107 -4.72 3.21 -19.33
CA LEU A 107 -5.19 4.12 -20.38
C LEU A 107 -4.02 4.73 -21.19
N LEU A 108 -2.85 4.91 -20.58
CA LEU A 108 -1.68 5.53 -21.21
C LEU A 108 -0.73 4.50 -21.87
N SER A 109 -0.72 3.25 -21.41
CA SER A 109 0.18 2.20 -21.91
C SER A 109 -0.40 1.46 -23.12
N ASP A 110 0.49 0.92 -23.94
CA ASP A 110 0.07 0.11 -25.10
C ASP A 110 -0.35 -1.30 -24.67
N PRO A 111 -1.41 -1.87 -25.28
CA PRO A 111 -1.93 -3.19 -24.97
C PRO A 111 -1.07 -4.30 -25.60
N VAL A 112 0.24 -4.20 -25.43
CA VAL A 112 1.23 -5.13 -25.97
C VAL A 112 2.08 -5.73 -24.86
N ALA A 113 2.55 -6.94 -25.10
CA ALA A 113 3.55 -7.62 -24.29
C ALA A 113 4.94 -7.01 -24.52
N SER A 114 5.96 -7.43 -23.75
CA SER A 114 7.33 -6.88 -23.88
C SER A 114 7.94 -7.09 -25.28
N ASP A 115 7.45 -8.08 -26.04
CA ASP A 115 7.86 -8.34 -27.42
C ASP A 115 7.29 -7.34 -28.45
N HIS A 116 6.41 -6.42 -28.01
CA HIS A 116 5.68 -5.44 -28.84
C HIS A 116 4.90 -6.05 -30.02
N ARG A 117 4.65 -7.37 -29.98
CA ARG A 117 4.00 -8.14 -31.06
C ARG A 117 2.76 -8.85 -30.56
N THR A 118 2.80 -9.34 -29.34
CA THR A 118 1.68 -10.06 -28.73
C THR A 118 0.74 -9.07 -28.08
N ARG A 119 -0.52 -9.03 -28.55
CA ARG A 119 -1.56 -8.20 -27.93
C ARG A 119 -1.98 -8.80 -26.60
N VAL A 120 -2.08 -7.95 -25.59
CA VAL A 120 -2.54 -8.31 -24.25
C VAL A 120 -3.94 -7.73 -24.04
N PRO A 121 -4.92 -8.54 -23.58
CA PRO A 121 -6.25 -8.03 -23.28
C PRO A 121 -6.21 -7.04 -22.09
N LEU A 122 -6.45 -5.76 -22.38
CA LEU A 122 -6.53 -4.66 -21.41
C LEU A 122 -7.35 -4.96 -20.15
N PRO A 123 -8.58 -5.52 -20.21
CA PRO A 123 -9.36 -5.77 -18.99
C PRO A 123 -8.69 -6.79 -18.08
N ALA A 124 -8.03 -7.81 -18.65
CA ALA A 124 -7.31 -8.79 -17.86
C ALA A 124 -6.03 -8.19 -17.27
N ALA A 125 -5.28 -7.41 -18.07
CA ALA A 125 -4.08 -6.69 -17.60
C ALA A 125 -4.42 -5.71 -16.45
N CYS A 126 -5.51 -4.95 -16.59
CA CYS A 126 -6.02 -4.07 -15.54
C CYS A 126 -6.36 -4.87 -14.28
N GLY A 127 -7.06 -6.01 -14.41
CA GLY A 127 -7.38 -6.87 -13.29
C GLY A 127 -6.12 -7.37 -12.55
N ALA A 128 -5.12 -7.83 -13.29
CA ALA A 128 -3.84 -8.27 -12.71
C ALA A 128 -3.10 -7.12 -12.01
N GLY A 129 -3.07 -5.93 -12.62
CA GLY A 129 -2.50 -4.72 -12.04
C GLY A 129 -3.20 -4.28 -10.75
N LEU A 130 -4.53 -4.33 -10.72
CA LEU A 130 -5.32 -4.01 -9.52
C LEU A 130 -5.03 -4.98 -8.38
N LEU A 131 -4.94 -6.29 -8.66
CA LEU A 131 -4.61 -7.30 -7.65
C LEU A 131 -3.18 -7.10 -7.11
N ALA A 132 -2.22 -6.77 -7.97
CA ALA A 132 -0.86 -6.46 -7.56
C ALA A 132 -0.80 -5.18 -6.71
N ALA A 133 -1.49 -4.12 -7.12
CA ALA A 133 -1.60 -2.87 -6.36
C ALA A 133 -2.22 -3.11 -4.98
N LEU A 134 -3.29 -3.92 -4.89
CA LEU A 134 -3.90 -4.31 -3.62
C LEU A 134 -2.93 -5.09 -2.72
N ALA A 135 -2.18 -6.05 -3.27
CA ALA A 135 -1.18 -6.80 -2.51
C ALA A 135 -0.08 -5.87 -1.96
N CYS A 136 0.41 -4.92 -2.78
CA CYS A 136 1.39 -3.92 -2.37
C CYS A 136 0.84 -2.95 -1.33
N ALA A 137 -0.42 -2.50 -1.46
CA ALA A 137 -1.07 -1.63 -0.49
C ALA A 137 -1.23 -2.34 0.87
N LEU A 138 -1.70 -3.60 0.87
CA LEU A 138 -1.81 -4.44 2.06
C LEU A 138 -0.46 -4.56 2.79
N LEU A 139 0.57 -5.00 2.08
CA LEU A 139 1.91 -5.18 2.66
C LEU A 139 2.52 -3.86 3.14
N GLY A 140 2.36 -2.78 2.37
CA GLY A 140 2.79 -1.45 2.80
C GLY A 140 2.11 -1.03 4.10
N THR A 141 0.79 -1.24 4.23
CA THR A 141 0.09 -0.95 5.48
C THR A 141 0.52 -1.84 6.64
N ALA A 142 0.84 -3.11 6.39
CA ALA A 142 1.41 -4.01 7.40
C ALA A 142 2.76 -3.50 7.89
N VAL A 143 3.66 -3.09 6.98
CA VAL A 143 4.95 -2.47 7.31
C VAL A 143 4.74 -1.19 8.12
N GLY A 144 3.82 -0.32 7.71
CA GLY A 144 3.49 0.91 8.44
C GLY A 144 2.92 0.65 9.84
N ALA A 145 2.11 -0.40 10.00
CA ALA A 145 1.57 -0.82 11.29
C ALA A 145 2.68 -1.32 12.22
N LEU A 146 3.58 -2.18 11.73
CA LEU A 146 4.68 -2.76 12.49
C LEU A 146 5.79 -1.75 12.83
N THR A 147 5.99 -0.73 11.99
CA THR A 147 6.98 0.34 12.24
C THR A 147 6.42 1.49 13.08
N SER A 148 5.16 1.40 13.53
CA SER A 148 4.49 2.45 14.27
C SER A 148 5.03 2.63 15.71
N ARG A 149 4.58 3.71 16.36
CA ARG A 149 5.06 4.24 17.66
C ARG A 149 5.23 3.23 18.82
N PRO A 150 4.58 2.05 18.87
CA PRO A 150 4.91 1.06 19.89
C PRO A 150 6.33 0.49 19.79
N LEU A 151 6.97 0.51 18.61
CA LEU A 151 8.27 -0.13 18.40
C LEU A 151 9.42 0.86 18.20
N LEU A 152 9.16 2.02 17.57
CA LEU A 152 10.20 3.02 17.30
C LEU A 152 9.76 4.41 17.78
N ARG A 153 10.37 4.87 18.88
CA ARG A 153 10.12 6.20 19.47
C ARG A 153 10.76 7.34 18.67
N SER A 154 11.81 7.09 17.88
CA SER A 154 12.48 8.13 17.10
C SER A 154 11.97 8.19 15.66
N PRO A 155 11.57 9.39 15.18
CA PRO A 155 11.02 9.54 13.83
C PRO A 155 12.06 9.18 12.75
N GLY A 156 13.34 9.45 12.96
CA GLY A 156 14.41 9.12 12.01
C GLY A 156 14.63 7.61 11.80
N ARG A 157 14.69 6.82 12.88
CA ARG A 157 14.89 5.36 12.78
C ARG A 157 13.67 4.65 12.18
N ALA A 158 12.48 5.18 12.43
CA ALA A 158 11.26 4.67 11.83
C ALA A 158 11.19 4.93 10.31
N VAL A 159 11.79 6.01 9.79
CA VAL A 159 11.86 6.23 8.33
C VAL A 159 12.82 5.22 7.70
N LEU A 160 14.00 5.05 8.28
CA LEU A 160 14.99 4.07 7.80
C LEU A 160 14.46 2.64 7.88
N ALA A 161 13.80 2.25 8.98
CA ALA A 161 13.21 0.93 9.12
C ALA A 161 12.05 0.70 8.14
N LEU A 162 11.25 1.74 7.86
CA LEU A 162 10.16 1.66 6.89
C LEU A 162 10.68 1.52 5.46
N LEU A 163 11.70 2.29 5.09
CA LEU A 163 12.37 2.17 3.79
C LEU A 163 13.05 0.81 3.63
N LEU A 164 13.77 0.35 4.66
CA LEU A 164 14.44 -0.95 4.65
C LEU A 164 13.41 -2.10 4.58
N ALA A 165 12.34 -2.05 5.36
CA ALA A 165 11.30 -3.08 5.34
C ALA A 165 10.51 -3.09 4.03
N ALA A 166 10.23 -1.91 3.46
CA ALA A 166 9.62 -1.81 2.13
C ALA A 166 10.55 -2.42 1.06
N LEU A 167 11.84 -2.07 1.09
CA LEU A 167 12.84 -2.62 0.19
C LEU A 167 13.00 -4.14 0.34
N LEU A 168 13.12 -4.64 1.58
CA LEU A 168 13.21 -6.07 1.85
C LEU A 168 11.93 -6.81 1.43
N SER A 169 10.75 -6.20 1.60
CA SER A 169 9.49 -6.76 1.11
C SER A 169 9.49 -6.89 -0.43
N LEU A 170 10.17 -6.01 -1.14
CA LEU A 170 10.31 -6.09 -2.61
C LEU A 170 11.42 -7.03 -3.07
N VAL A 171 12.50 -7.17 -2.29
CA VAL A 171 13.73 -7.85 -2.75
C VAL A 171 13.85 -9.28 -2.22
N VAL A 172 13.29 -9.62 -1.06
CA VAL A 172 13.48 -10.95 -0.46
C VAL A 172 12.73 -12.02 -1.25
N SER A 173 13.46 -13.05 -1.66
CA SER A 173 12.91 -14.24 -2.32
C SER A 173 11.85 -14.90 -1.43
N GLY A 174 10.65 -15.11 -1.97
CA GLY A 174 9.49 -15.64 -1.24
C GLY A 174 8.55 -14.58 -0.67
N SER A 175 8.83 -13.28 -0.84
CA SER A 175 7.88 -12.25 -0.44
C SER A 175 6.66 -12.20 -1.38
N PRO A 176 5.44 -12.00 -0.86
CA PRO A 176 4.24 -11.87 -1.68
C PRO A 176 4.26 -10.63 -2.59
N ALA A 177 4.89 -9.52 -2.17
CA ALA A 177 5.05 -8.35 -3.03
C ALA A 177 5.93 -8.65 -4.24
N ARG A 178 7.08 -9.30 -4.03
CA ARG A 178 7.98 -9.69 -5.12
C ARG A 178 7.29 -10.67 -6.05
N ALA A 179 6.57 -11.67 -5.52
CA ALA A 179 5.85 -12.64 -6.34
C ALA A 179 4.75 -12.00 -7.21
N ALA A 180 4.02 -11.01 -6.68
CA ALA A 180 3.02 -10.27 -7.46
C ALA A 180 3.66 -9.45 -8.59
N VAL A 181 4.73 -8.71 -8.30
CA VAL A 181 5.44 -7.87 -9.29
C VAL A 181 6.16 -8.73 -10.32
N GLN A 182 6.90 -9.76 -9.90
CA GLN A 182 7.56 -10.67 -10.83
C GLN A 182 6.55 -11.44 -11.68
N GLY A 183 5.38 -11.79 -11.15
CA GLY A 183 4.29 -12.38 -11.92
C GLY A 183 3.89 -11.49 -13.11
N LEU A 184 3.71 -10.19 -12.89
CA LEU A 184 3.41 -9.25 -13.98
C LEU A 184 4.55 -9.14 -15.01
N VAL A 185 5.81 -9.07 -14.56
CA VAL A 185 6.97 -9.00 -15.47
C VAL A 185 7.13 -10.29 -16.29
N THR A 186 7.03 -11.45 -15.66
CA THR A 186 7.09 -12.75 -16.36
C THR A 186 5.90 -12.95 -17.29
N GLY A 187 4.70 -12.51 -16.88
CA GLY A 187 3.51 -12.48 -17.74
C GLY A 187 3.72 -11.60 -18.98
N SER A 188 4.37 -10.44 -18.82
CA SER A 188 4.71 -9.52 -19.91
C SER A 188 5.65 -10.20 -20.92
N GLN A 189 6.64 -10.96 -20.43
CA GLN A 189 7.60 -11.68 -21.27
C GLN A 189 6.97 -12.88 -22.01
N GLN A 190 5.98 -13.51 -21.41
CA GLN A 190 5.33 -14.71 -21.95
C GLN A 190 4.03 -14.40 -22.72
N GLY A 191 3.59 -13.13 -22.75
CA GLY A 191 2.31 -12.74 -23.33
C GLY A 191 1.09 -13.30 -22.59
N THR A 192 1.25 -13.71 -21.33
CA THR A 192 0.18 -14.27 -20.50
C THR A 192 -0.22 -13.28 -19.41
N VAL A 193 -1.49 -13.33 -19.00
CA VAL A 193 -1.98 -12.48 -17.90
C VAL A 193 -2.15 -13.35 -16.65
N PRO A 194 -1.15 -13.37 -15.74
CA PRO A 194 -1.30 -14.08 -14.48
C PRO A 194 -2.25 -13.33 -13.55
N LEU A 195 -3.16 -14.06 -12.90
CA LEU A 195 -3.91 -13.52 -11.76
C LEU A 195 -3.12 -13.79 -10.47
N PRO A 196 -2.56 -12.75 -9.79
CA PRO A 196 -1.77 -12.94 -8.58
C PRO A 196 -2.65 -13.17 -7.33
N LEU A 197 -3.55 -14.16 -7.40
CA LEU A 197 -4.40 -14.55 -6.27
C LEU A 197 -3.61 -15.12 -5.08
N PRO A 198 -2.62 -16.02 -5.26
CA PRO A 198 -1.84 -16.53 -4.13
C PRO A 198 -1.02 -15.44 -3.40
N PRO A 199 -0.29 -14.56 -4.11
CA PRO A 199 0.38 -13.41 -3.49
C PRO A 199 -0.57 -12.48 -2.73
N LEU A 200 -1.76 -12.23 -3.27
CA LEU A 200 -2.77 -11.40 -2.62
C LEU A 200 -3.27 -12.04 -1.32
N ALA A 201 -3.57 -13.34 -1.35
CA ALA A 201 -4.02 -14.06 -0.15
C ALA A 201 -2.95 -14.05 0.95
N ALA A 202 -1.70 -14.29 0.59
CA ALA A 202 -0.57 -14.21 1.52
C ALA A 202 -0.40 -12.78 2.09
N ALA A 203 -0.49 -11.75 1.24
CA ALA A 203 -0.45 -10.35 1.66
C ALA A 203 -1.59 -10.02 2.63
N ALA A 204 -2.81 -10.49 2.38
CA ALA A 204 -3.96 -10.29 3.24
C ALA A 204 -3.77 -10.94 4.62
N LEU A 205 -3.25 -12.18 4.67
CA LEU A 205 -2.95 -12.88 5.92
C LEU A 205 -1.89 -12.16 6.76
N VAL A 206 -0.78 -11.77 6.13
CA VAL A 206 0.29 -11.00 6.79
C VAL A 206 -0.24 -9.69 7.35
N THR A 207 -1.06 -8.99 6.56
CA THR A 207 -1.63 -7.70 6.96
C THR A 207 -2.63 -7.86 8.10
N ALA A 208 -3.50 -8.87 8.06
CA ALA A 208 -4.41 -9.19 9.15
C ALA A 208 -3.65 -9.49 10.45
N GLY A 209 -2.58 -10.28 10.38
CA GLY A 209 -1.70 -10.56 11.53
C GLY A 209 -1.04 -9.29 12.07
N ALA A 210 -0.52 -8.43 11.20
CA ALA A 210 0.09 -7.16 11.59
C ALA A 210 -0.92 -6.21 12.27
N LEU A 211 -2.13 -6.09 11.73
CA LEU A 211 -3.21 -5.28 12.33
C LEU A 211 -3.64 -5.83 13.69
N ALA A 212 -3.76 -7.16 13.82
CA ALA A 212 -4.11 -7.80 15.09
C ALA A 212 -3.03 -7.58 16.16
N LEU A 213 -1.75 -7.76 15.80
CA LEU A 213 -0.62 -7.49 16.68
C LEU A 213 -0.56 -6.02 17.10
N ALA A 214 -0.71 -5.10 16.15
CA ALA A 214 -0.70 -3.66 16.42
C ALA A 214 -1.88 -3.26 17.35
N GLY A 215 -3.07 -3.80 17.11
CA GLY A 215 -4.23 -3.61 17.98
C GLY A 215 -4.02 -4.15 19.40
N ALA A 216 -3.46 -5.35 19.53
CA ALA A 216 -3.15 -5.96 20.83
C ALA A 216 -2.09 -5.16 21.61
N LEU A 217 -1.04 -4.67 20.94
CA LEU A 217 -0.03 -3.81 21.54
C LEU A 217 -0.59 -2.45 21.97
N ALA A 218 -1.50 -1.88 21.18
CA ALA A 218 -2.20 -0.66 21.54
C ALA A 218 -3.06 -0.83 22.81
N ALA A 219 -3.74 -1.97 22.95
CA ALA A 219 -4.55 -2.29 24.13
C ALA A 219 -3.73 -2.52 25.40
N ARG A 220 -2.51 -3.05 25.29
CA ARG A 220 -1.62 -3.29 26.44
C ARG A 220 -0.92 -2.05 26.97
N ARG A 221 -0.92 -0.95 26.22
CA ARG A 221 -0.15 0.28 26.51
C ARG A 221 -1.02 1.51 26.74
N SER A 222 -2.34 1.36 26.70
CA SER A 222 -3.25 2.38 27.22
C SER A 222 -3.19 2.36 28.75
N PRO A 223 -2.93 3.52 29.40
CA PRO A 223 -2.96 3.63 30.85
C PRO A 223 -4.37 3.39 31.42
#